data_AF-A0A2E6PS15-F1
#
_entry.id   AF-A0A2E6PS15-F1
#
_cell.length_a   1.000
_cell.length_b   1.000
_cell.length_c   1.000
_cell.angle_alpha   90.00
_cell.angle_beta   90.00
_cell.angle_gamma   90.00
#
_symmetry.space_group_name_H-M   'P 1'
#
loop_
_entity.id
_entity.type
_entity.pdbx_description
1 polymer ?
#
loop_
_entity_poly.entity_id
_entity_poly.type
_entity_poly.pdbx_seq_one_letter_code
_entity_poly.pdbx_strand_id
1 'polypeptide(L)'
;ENQAQRLADAGLYAYNHNLDTSEEYYKEVISTRGYEDRLQTIDNARKADLTVCSGGIIGMGESDQDRISMLYTYALMQPQPESVPINALVAVEGTPMEEQEPVPIWDMVRMIATTRIVLEHASVRLSAGRTQMSEEGQALCFMAGANSIFAGEKLLTTPNPDFNGDLALFDKLGLIPMKPYKKGDKPKIKASYKDKPINTKNPKWSRPKHKIERNELAKKKSREVRKSFEPRKVVSVKKL
;
A
#
# COMPACT_ATOMS: atom_id res chain seq x y z
N GLU A 1 -4.84 -18.95 6.59
CA GLU A 1 -4.29 -19.27 7.92
C GLU A 1 -2.90 -19.94 7.87
N ASN A 2 -2.73 -21.17 7.35
CA ASN A 2 -1.43 -21.89 7.40
C ASN A 2 -0.20 -21.13 6.87
N GLN A 3 -0.35 -20.36 5.78
CA GLN A 3 0.75 -19.54 5.24
C GLN A 3 1.11 -18.36 6.16
N ALA A 4 0.12 -17.71 6.77
CA ALA A 4 0.37 -16.60 7.70
C ALA A 4 1.15 -17.07 8.92
N GLN A 5 0.74 -18.19 9.52
CA GLN A 5 1.48 -18.77 10.65
C GLN A 5 2.89 -19.19 10.26
N ARG A 6 3.08 -19.69 9.04
CA ARG A 6 4.41 -20.04 8.52
C ARG A 6 5.30 -18.81 8.37
N LEU A 7 4.75 -17.68 7.91
CA LEU A 7 5.47 -16.41 7.82
C LEU A 7 5.82 -15.85 9.20
N ALA A 8 4.89 -15.90 10.16
CA ALA A 8 5.12 -15.50 11.53
C ALA A 8 6.24 -16.33 12.18
N ASP A 9 6.18 -17.66 12.06
CA ASP A 9 7.23 -18.56 12.55
C ASP A 9 8.58 -18.31 11.85
N ALA A 10 8.58 -17.85 10.59
CA ALA A 10 9.80 -17.46 9.87
C ALA A 10 10.36 -16.08 10.29
N GLY A 11 9.69 -15.36 11.20
CA GLY A 11 10.12 -14.08 11.74
C GLY A 11 9.56 -12.85 11.01
N LEU A 12 8.49 -13.01 10.21
CA LEU A 12 7.81 -11.85 9.64
C LEU A 12 7.17 -11.02 10.77
N TYR A 13 7.44 -9.71 10.79
CA TYR A 13 6.90 -8.80 11.79
C TYR A 13 5.56 -8.18 11.37
N ALA A 14 5.49 -7.72 10.11
CA ALA A 14 4.36 -6.98 9.57
C ALA A 14 3.92 -7.56 8.23
N TYR A 15 2.61 -7.62 8.01
CA TYR A 15 2.01 -8.05 6.76
C TYR A 15 1.25 -6.89 6.11
N ASN A 16 1.57 -6.59 4.85
CA ASN A 16 0.91 -5.50 4.12
C ASN A 16 -0.29 -6.03 3.32
N HIS A 17 -1.49 -5.49 3.59
CA HIS A 17 -2.69 -5.83 2.85
C HIS A 17 -3.75 -4.72 2.93
N ASN A 18 -3.74 -3.80 1.95
CA ASN A 18 -4.63 -2.64 1.87
C ASN A 18 -6.10 -3.00 1.59
N LEU A 19 -7.04 -2.12 1.95
CA LEU A 19 -8.42 -2.13 1.43
C LEU A 19 -8.54 -1.33 0.14
N ASP A 20 -7.59 -0.41 -0.11
CA ASP A 20 -7.48 0.47 -1.27
C ASP A 20 -8.54 1.59 -1.31
N THR A 21 -9.83 1.26 -1.12
CA THR A 21 -10.98 2.20 -1.14
C THR A 21 -12.19 1.59 -0.41
N SER A 22 -13.40 2.14 -0.59
CA SER A 22 -14.66 1.56 -0.09
C SER A 22 -14.99 0.22 -0.74
N GLU A 23 -15.84 -0.59 -0.11
CA GLU A 23 -16.35 -1.83 -0.73
C GLU A 23 -17.11 -1.53 -2.04
N GLU A 24 -17.88 -0.46 -2.06
CA GLU A 24 -18.71 -0.04 -3.19
C GLU A 24 -17.87 0.36 -4.40
N TYR A 25 -16.76 1.07 -4.21
CA TYR A 25 -15.87 1.49 -5.30
C TYR A 25 -14.81 0.44 -5.62
N TYR A 26 -14.47 -0.46 -4.69
CA TYR A 26 -13.47 -1.51 -4.91
C TYR A 26 -13.80 -2.39 -6.12
N LYS A 27 -15.08 -2.67 -6.37
CA LYS A 27 -15.55 -3.42 -7.55
C LYS A 27 -15.32 -2.70 -8.89
N GLU A 28 -15.12 -1.39 -8.87
CA GLU A 28 -14.79 -0.58 -10.05
C GLU A 28 -13.28 -0.54 -10.29
N VAL A 29 -12.46 -0.87 -9.29
CA VAL A 29 -10.99 -0.86 -9.38
C VAL A 29 -10.43 -2.26 -9.63
N ILE A 30 -10.80 -3.24 -8.79
CA ILE A 30 -10.25 -4.60 -8.81
C ILE A 30 -11.32 -5.61 -9.22
N SER A 31 -11.07 -6.33 -10.33
CA SER A 31 -12.06 -7.28 -10.85
C SER A 31 -11.93 -8.71 -10.35
N THR A 32 -10.72 -9.14 -9.96
CA THR A 32 -10.43 -10.56 -9.72
C THR A 32 -10.73 -11.02 -8.29
N ARG A 33 -10.85 -10.09 -7.34
CA ARG A 33 -11.03 -10.36 -5.91
C ARG A 33 -12.19 -9.56 -5.36
N GLY A 34 -12.84 -10.08 -4.33
CA GLY A 34 -13.85 -9.37 -3.55
C GLY A 34 -13.18 -8.52 -2.46
N TYR A 35 -13.95 -7.59 -1.92
CA TYR A 35 -13.53 -6.81 -0.75
C TYR A 35 -13.38 -7.70 0.49
N GLU A 36 -14.32 -8.64 0.67
CA GLU A 36 -14.29 -9.64 1.75
C GLU A 36 -13.00 -10.48 1.76
N ASP A 37 -12.43 -10.82 0.59
CA ASP A 37 -11.15 -11.54 0.54
C ASP A 37 -10.02 -10.75 1.24
N ARG A 38 -10.07 -9.42 1.17
CA ARG A 38 -9.08 -8.53 1.78
C ARG A 38 -9.24 -8.55 3.30
N LEU A 39 -10.48 -8.42 3.78
CA LEU A 39 -10.83 -8.50 5.19
C LEU A 39 -10.41 -9.86 5.77
N GLN A 40 -10.73 -10.95 5.09
CA GLN A 40 -10.33 -12.30 5.50
C GLN A 40 -8.80 -12.46 5.53
N THR A 41 -8.07 -11.84 4.60
CA THR A 41 -6.60 -11.88 4.60
C THR A 41 -6.01 -11.10 5.78
N ILE A 42 -6.59 -9.97 6.13
CA ILE A 42 -6.19 -9.17 7.31
C ILE A 42 -6.44 -9.98 8.59
N ASP A 43 -7.62 -10.60 8.73
CA ASP A 43 -7.96 -11.47 9.86
C ASP A 43 -6.99 -12.67 9.98
N ASN A 44 -6.67 -13.31 8.86
CA ASN A 44 -5.68 -14.40 8.81
C ASN A 44 -4.28 -13.98 9.28
N ALA A 45 -3.85 -12.75 8.96
CA ALA A 45 -2.57 -12.23 9.42
C ALA A 45 -2.58 -12.01 10.94
N ARG A 46 -3.69 -11.49 11.48
CA ARG A 46 -3.86 -11.25 12.92
C ARG A 46 -3.89 -12.53 13.73
N LYS A 47 -4.62 -13.54 13.28
CA LYS A 47 -4.63 -14.87 13.90
C LYS A 47 -3.24 -15.52 13.98
N ALA A 48 -2.30 -15.07 13.16
CA ALA A 48 -0.91 -15.50 13.18
C ALA A 48 0.02 -14.56 13.99
N ASP A 49 -0.54 -13.65 14.78
CA ASP A 49 0.16 -12.64 15.58
C ASP A 49 1.08 -11.71 14.75
N LEU A 50 0.73 -11.48 13.47
CA LEU A 50 1.42 -10.50 12.63
C LEU A 50 0.79 -9.12 12.82
N THR A 51 1.64 -8.10 12.91
CA THR A 51 1.15 -6.71 12.80
C THR A 51 0.64 -6.45 11.39
N VAL A 52 -0.39 -5.63 11.27
CA VAL A 52 -1.08 -5.32 10.02
C VAL A 52 -0.70 -3.93 9.54
N CYS A 53 -0.23 -3.88 8.28
CA CYS A 53 -0.11 -2.65 7.51
C CYS A 53 -1.22 -2.64 6.45
N SER A 54 -2.23 -1.81 6.63
CA SER A 54 -3.39 -1.77 5.74
C SER A 54 -3.91 -0.35 5.60
N GLY A 55 -3.97 0.16 4.38
CA GLY A 55 -4.53 1.47 4.10
C GLY A 55 -5.12 1.59 2.68
N GLY A 56 -5.02 2.79 2.10
CA GLY A 56 -5.77 3.18 0.91
C GLY A 56 -4.97 3.89 -0.16
N ILE A 57 -5.62 4.11 -1.31
CA ILE A 57 -5.15 4.94 -2.41
C ILE A 57 -6.19 6.04 -2.66
N ILE A 58 -5.72 7.27 -2.80
CA ILE A 58 -6.53 8.46 -3.07
C ILE A 58 -6.29 8.89 -4.52
N GLY A 59 -7.33 9.32 -5.23
CA GLY A 59 -7.23 9.81 -6.61
C GLY A 59 -7.47 8.74 -7.68
N MET A 60 -8.09 7.61 -7.33
CA MET A 60 -8.54 6.59 -8.26
C MET A 60 -9.85 6.95 -8.97
N GLY A 61 -10.39 8.14 -8.73
CA GLY A 61 -11.75 8.56 -9.10
C GLY A 61 -12.81 8.18 -8.06
N GLU A 62 -12.39 7.76 -6.87
CA GLU A 62 -13.29 7.54 -5.73
C GLU A 62 -13.88 8.86 -5.22
N SER A 63 -15.08 8.80 -4.64
CA SER A 63 -15.70 9.95 -3.98
C SER A 63 -15.19 10.15 -2.56
N ASP A 64 -15.47 11.30 -1.96
CA ASP A 64 -15.20 11.51 -0.53
C ASP A 64 -15.95 10.50 0.35
N GLN A 65 -17.16 10.08 -0.05
CA GLN A 65 -17.92 9.05 0.66
C GLN A 65 -17.18 7.71 0.65
N ASP A 66 -16.46 7.38 -0.42
CA ASP A 66 -15.67 6.17 -0.51
C ASP A 66 -14.46 6.21 0.43
N ARG A 67 -13.80 7.37 0.52
CA ARG A 67 -12.70 7.61 1.47
C ARG A 67 -13.17 7.48 2.91
N ILE A 68 -14.34 8.04 3.23
CA ILE A 68 -14.98 7.93 4.55
C ILE A 68 -15.33 6.47 4.85
N SER A 69 -15.95 5.76 3.91
CA SER A 69 -16.34 4.34 4.08
C SER A 69 -15.13 3.44 4.34
N MET A 70 -14.02 3.67 3.65
CA MET A 70 -12.76 2.97 3.91
C MET A 70 -12.25 3.21 5.34
N LEU A 71 -12.18 4.47 5.80
CA LEU A 71 -11.74 4.78 7.16
C LEU A 71 -12.70 4.27 8.22
N TYR A 72 -14.01 4.32 7.95
CA TYR A 72 -15.03 3.74 8.81
C TYR A 72 -14.84 2.23 8.97
N THR A 73 -14.55 1.52 7.87
CA THR A 73 -14.22 0.09 7.92
C THR A 73 -13.02 -0.17 8.82
N TYR A 74 -11.94 0.60 8.69
CA TYR A 74 -10.77 0.48 9.57
C TYR A 74 -11.08 0.80 11.04
N ALA A 75 -11.92 1.81 11.30
CA ALA A 75 -12.31 2.21 12.64
C ALA A 75 -13.07 1.11 13.39
N LEU A 76 -13.86 0.32 12.66
CA LEU A 76 -14.63 -0.81 13.18
C LEU A 76 -13.78 -2.08 13.41
N MET A 77 -12.58 -2.16 12.85
CA MET A 77 -11.71 -3.33 13.07
C MET A 77 -11.27 -3.40 14.53
N GLN A 78 -11.26 -4.61 15.08
CA GLN A 78 -10.75 -4.89 16.43
C GLN A 78 -9.65 -5.97 16.37
N PRO A 79 -8.39 -5.63 16.67
CA PRO A 79 -7.83 -4.27 16.89
C PRO A 79 -7.90 -3.40 15.62
N GLN A 80 -7.50 -2.13 15.65
CA GLN A 80 -7.24 -1.35 14.43
C GLN A 80 -5.86 -1.72 13.83
N PRO A 81 -5.57 -1.44 12.54
CA PRO A 81 -4.24 -1.69 11.97
C PRO A 81 -3.14 -0.86 12.65
N GLU A 82 -1.97 -1.46 12.88
CA GLU A 82 -0.83 -0.80 13.51
C GLU A 82 -0.18 0.25 12.58
N SER A 83 -0.30 0.06 11.27
CA SER A 83 0.18 0.99 10.26
C SER A 83 -0.86 1.16 9.15
N VAL A 84 -1.20 2.41 8.83
CA VAL A 84 -2.20 2.77 7.83
C VAL A 84 -1.53 3.65 6.77
N PRO A 85 -1.06 3.06 5.66
CA PRO A 85 -0.51 3.82 4.55
C PRO A 85 -1.60 4.55 3.76
N ILE A 86 -1.43 5.85 3.58
CA ILE A 86 -2.23 6.63 2.64
C ILE A 86 -1.33 6.95 1.44
N ASN A 87 -1.77 6.47 0.27
CA ASN A 87 -1.07 6.62 -0.99
C ASN A 87 -1.84 7.60 -1.87
N ALA A 88 -1.17 8.52 -2.56
CA ALA A 88 -1.76 9.15 -3.73
C ALA A 88 -1.59 8.22 -4.93
N LEU A 89 -2.59 8.16 -5.80
CA LEU A 89 -2.50 7.46 -7.07
C LEU A 89 -1.32 8.04 -7.87
N VAL A 90 -0.42 7.16 -8.29
CA VAL A 90 0.58 7.49 -9.30
C VAL A 90 0.04 6.97 -10.62
N ALA A 91 -0.45 7.86 -11.48
CA ALA A 91 -0.90 7.53 -12.81
C ALA A 91 0.29 6.99 -13.63
N VAL A 92 0.13 5.79 -14.19
CA VAL A 92 1.17 5.12 -14.97
C VAL A 92 0.61 4.76 -16.34
N GLU A 93 1.38 5.07 -17.38
CA GLU A 93 1.06 4.74 -18.77
C GLU A 93 0.75 3.24 -18.94
N GLY A 94 -0.29 2.95 -19.70
CA GLY A 94 -0.81 1.62 -19.97
C GLY A 94 -1.75 1.09 -18.89
N THR A 95 -1.95 1.79 -17.77
CA THR A 95 -2.95 1.43 -16.77
C THR A 95 -4.32 2.03 -17.11
N PRO A 96 -5.43 1.46 -16.64
CA PRO A 96 -6.77 2.04 -16.83
C PRO A 96 -6.96 3.42 -16.19
N MET A 97 -6.00 3.88 -15.40
CA MET A 97 -6.01 5.14 -14.66
C MET A 97 -4.85 6.06 -15.09
N GLU A 98 -4.32 5.86 -16.30
CA GLU A 98 -3.19 6.65 -16.83
C GLU A 98 -3.51 8.15 -16.98
N GLU A 99 -4.78 8.49 -17.20
CA GLU A 99 -5.27 9.88 -17.38
C GLU A 99 -5.85 10.49 -16.08
N GLN A 100 -5.64 9.86 -14.92
CA GLN A 100 -6.10 10.46 -13.65
C GLN A 100 -5.22 11.64 -13.27
N GLU A 101 -5.86 12.73 -12.89
CA GLU A 101 -5.18 13.93 -12.42
C GLU A 101 -4.46 13.70 -11.07
N PRO A 102 -3.34 14.39 -10.81
CA PRO A 102 -2.67 14.34 -9.52
C PRO A 102 -3.61 14.76 -8.38
N VAL A 103 -3.52 14.04 -7.26
CA VAL A 103 -4.32 14.37 -6.06
C VAL A 103 -3.93 15.75 -5.54
N PRO A 104 -4.90 16.68 -5.35
CA PRO A 104 -4.63 17.98 -4.74
C PRO A 104 -4.02 17.82 -3.35
N ILE A 105 -3.01 18.64 -3.02
CA ILE A 105 -2.31 18.52 -1.73
C ILE A 105 -3.25 18.67 -0.53
N TRP A 106 -4.30 19.49 -0.64
CA TRP A 106 -5.29 19.68 0.41
C TRP A 106 -6.14 18.44 0.68
N ASP A 107 -6.42 17.63 -0.34
CA ASP A 107 -7.11 16.34 -0.18
C ASP A 107 -6.22 15.35 0.55
N MET A 108 -4.94 15.32 0.20
CA MET A 108 -3.94 14.49 0.89
C MET A 108 -3.82 14.89 2.36
N VAL A 109 -3.64 16.17 2.67
CA VAL A 109 -3.56 16.70 4.04
C VAL A 109 -4.83 16.36 4.83
N ARG A 110 -6.01 16.57 4.24
CA ARG A 110 -7.30 16.23 4.87
C ARG A 110 -7.43 14.74 5.15
N MET A 111 -7.02 13.90 4.21
CA MET A 111 -7.06 12.45 4.38
C MET A 111 -6.13 12.00 5.51
N ILE A 112 -4.92 12.54 5.61
CA ILE A 112 -3.97 12.25 6.70
C ILE A 112 -4.54 12.69 8.05
N ALA A 113 -5.04 13.93 8.14
CA ALA A 113 -5.63 14.47 9.36
C ALA A 113 -6.80 13.61 9.84
N THR A 114 -7.74 13.28 8.94
CA THR A 114 -8.88 12.42 9.24
C THR A 114 -8.42 11.04 9.70
N THR A 115 -7.44 10.45 9.01
CA THR A 115 -6.88 9.14 9.38
C THR A 115 -6.27 9.17 10.78
N ARG A 116 -5.50 10.22 11.12
CA ARG A 116 -4.90 10.40 12.45
C ARG A 116 -5.97 10.49 13.55
N ILE A 117 -7.03 11.25 13.31
CA ILE A 117 -8.10 11.44 14.30
C ILE A 117 -8.89 10.13 14.51
N VAL A 118 -9.24 9.43 13.42
CA VAL A 118 -10.04 8.21 13.48
C VAL A 118 -9.24 7.01 14.03
N LEU A 119 -7.95 6.93 13.71
CA LEU A 119 -7.07 5.81 14.04
C LEU A 119 -5.90 6.30 14.90
N GLU A 120 -6.21 6.80 16.09
CA GLU A 120 -5.30 7.54 16.99
C GLU A 120 -3.96 6.84 17.21
N HIS A 121 -3.97 5.53 17.43
CA HIS A 121 -2.77 4.75 17.76
C HIS A 121 -2.02 4.21 16.54
N ALA A 122 -2.62 4.28 15.35
CA ALA A 122 -2.00 3.79 14.13
C ALA A 122 -0.81 4.68 13.71
N SER A 123 0.20 4.05 13.10
CA SER A 123 1.19 4.80 12.33
C SER A 123 0.58 5.19 10.99
N VAL A 124 0.35 6.48 10.78
CA VAL A 124 -0.19 6.99 9.52
C VAL A 124 0.99 7.23 8.59
N ARG A 125 1.07 6.44 7.50
CA ARG A 125 2.22 6.45 6.61
C ARG A 125 1.94 7.23 5.33
N LEU A 126 2.60 8.37 5.16
CA LEU A 126 2.65 9.10 3.90
C LEU A 126 3.51 8.30 2.92
N SER A 127 2.88 7.66 1.94
CA SER A 127 3.49 6.57 1.15
C SER A 127 3.73 6.98 -0.31
N ALA A 128 3.05 6.36 -1.28
CA ALA A 128 3.25 6.68 -2.69
C ALA A 128 2.75 8.10 -3.04
N GLY A 129 3.40 8.73 -4.02
CA GLY A 129 3.07 10.06 -4.51
C GLY A 129 3.91 11.21 -3.93
N ARG A 130 4.76 10.96 -2.93
CA ARG A 130 5.60 12.00 -2.29
C ARG A 130 6.50 12.76 -3.25
N THR A 131 6.99 12.13 -4.32
CA THR A 131 7.83 12.79 -5.34
C THR A 131 7.10 13.88 -6.12
N GLN A 132 5.77 13.87 -6.12
CA GLN A 132 4.94 14.88 -6.77
C GLN A 132 4.53 16.00 -5.80
N MET A 133 4.85 15.88 -4.51
CA MET A 133 4.53 16.86 -3.48
C MET A 133 5.69 17.83 -3.29
N SER A 134 5.37 19.11 -3.07
CA SER A 134 6.38 20.07 -2.61
C SER A 134 6.84 19.75 -1.18
N GLU A 135 7.97 20.33 -0.78
CA GLU A 135 8.49 20.20 0.58
C GLU A 135 7.47 20.65 1.62
N GLU A 136 6.80 21.78 1.38
CA GLU A 136 5.75 22.35 2.23
C GLU A 136 4.52 21.44 2.28
N GLY A 137 4.16 20.82 1.15
CA GLY A 137 3.06 19.85 1.09
C GLY A 137 3.32 18.64 1.97
N GLN A 138 4.54 18.11 1.94
CA GLN A 138 4.95 17.03 2.84
C GLN A 138 5.00 17.48 4.30
N ALA A 139 5.53 18.67 4.57
CA ALA A 139 5.54 19.26 5.92
C ALA A 139 4.12 19.37 6.50
N LEU A 140 3.16 19.84 5.72
CA LEU A 140 1.75 19.88 6.11
C LEU A 140 1.18 18.49 6.41
N CYS A 141 1.56 17.46 5.63
CA CYS A 141 1.16 16.09 5.92
C CYS A 141 1.74 15.57 7.25
N PHE A 142 3.00 15.87 7.56
CA PHE A 142 3.58 15.53 8.87
C PHE A 142 2.85 16.25 10.01
N MET A 143 2.59 17.56 9.86
CA MET A 143 1.81 18.34 10.83
C MET A 143 0.39 17.78 11.02
N ALA A 144 -0.26 17.34 9.95
CA ALA A 144 -1.60 16.76 9.97
C ALA A 144 -1.66 15.41 10.71
N GLY A 145 -0.53 14.71 10.88
CA GLY A 145 -0.45 13.49 11.67
C GLY A 145 0.23 12.30 11.00
N ALA A 146 0.79 12.46 9.80
CA ALA A 146 1.68 11.46 9.23
C ALA A 146 2.92 11.31 10.11
N ASN A 147 3.32 10.07 10.40
CA ASN A 147 4.48 9.79 11.25
C ASN A 147 5.32 8.61 10.74
N SER A 148 5.13 8.24 9.47
CA SER A 148 5.89 7.19 8.80
C SER A 148 5.96 7.50 7.30
N ILE A 149 7.06 7.09 6.67
CA ILE A 149 7.30 7.18 5.23
C ILE A 149 8.02 5.92 4.75
N PHE A 150 8.06 5.70 3.43
CA PHE A 150 9.06 4.82 2.82
C PHE A 150 10.35 5.60 2.56
N ALA A 151 11.48 5.03 2.98
CA ALA A 151 12.81 5.60 2.79
C ALA A 151 13.59 4.81 1.73
N GLY A 152 14.32 5.51 0.87
CA GLY A 152 15.09 4.95 -0.25
C GLY A 152 14.63 5.48 -1.60
N GLU A 153 15.44 5.33 -2.64
CA GLU A 153 15.25 6.00 -3.95
C GLU A 153 14.07 5.48 -4.78
N LYS A 154 13.51 4.33 -4.41
CA LYS A 154 12.42 3.67 -5.15
C LYS A 154 11.45 2.98 -4.20
N LEU A 155 10.17 2.99 -4.58
CA LEU A 155 9.15 2.10 -4.01
C LEU A 155 9.24 0.71 -4.70
N LEU A 156 8.10 0.14 -5.07
CA LEU A 156 8.05 -1.11 -5.83
C LEU A 156 8.49 -0.89 -7.29
N THR A 157 7.83 0.05 -7.98
CA THR A 157 8.05 0.31 -9.40
C THR A 157 8.30 1.78 -9.73
N THR A 158 7.89 2.70 -8.85
CA THR A 158 7.98 4.15 -9.06
C THR A 158 9.11 4.79 -8.26
N PRO A 159 9.60 5.97 -8.67
CA PRO A 159 10.54 6.77 -7.87
C PRO A 159 9.97 7.13 -6.49
N ASN A 160 10.87 7.41 -5.55
CA ASN A 160 10.59 7.91 -4.22
C ASN A 160 11.57 9.06 -3.90
N PRO A 161 11.28 9.99 -2.98
CA PRO A 161 12.28 10.97 -2.56
C PRO A 161 13.57 10.27 -2.10
N ASP A 162 14.71 10.90 -2.39
CA ASP A 162 15.99 10.34 -2.01
C ASP A 162 16.17 10.40 -0.49
N PHE A 163 16.99 9.49 0.04
CA PHE A 163 17.18 9.36 1.48
C PHE A 163 17.75 10.62 2.14
N ASN A 164 18.64 11.35 1.46
CA ASN A 164 19.26 12.54 2.01
C ASN A 164 18.30 13.73 1.98
N GLY A 165 17.47 13.84 0.94
CA GLY A 165 16.36 14.79 0.87
C GLY A 165 15.37 14.59 2.02
N ASP A 166 15.02 13.34 2.34
CA ASP A 166 14.18 13.02 3.50
C ASP A 166 14.81 13.48 4.83
N LEU A 167 16.11 13.23 5.01
CA LEU A 167 16.83 13.69 6.20
C LEU A 167 16.91 15.21 6.31
N ALA A 168 17.15 15.91 5.20
CA ALA A 168 17.19 17.37 5.16
C ALA A 168 15.82 17.98 5.52
N LEU A 169 14.73 17.40 5.00
CA LEU A 169 13.38 17.81 5.38
C LEU A 169 13.11 17.57 6.86
N PHE A 170 13.53 16.42 7.40
CA PHE A 170 13.34 16.12 8.82
C PHE A 170 14.08 17.08 9.73
N ASP A 171 15.32 17.46 9.38
CA ASP A 171 16.10 18.46 10.12
C ASP A 171 15.38 19.81 10.15
N LYS A 172 14.91 20.29 8.99
CA LYS A 172 14.12 21.54 8.89
C LYS A 172 12.85 21.53 9.75
N LEU A 173 12.18 20.38 9.84
CA LEU A 173 10.93 20.24 10.60
C LEU A 173 11.14 19.84 12.07
N GLY A 174 12.38 19.60 12.50
CA GLY A 174 12.69 19.10 13.85
C GLY A 174 12.19 17.67 14.11
N LEU A 175 12.05 16.86 13.07
CA LEU A 175 11.58 15.48 13.17
C LEU A 175 12.75 14.52 13.43
N ILE A 176 12.55 13.59 14.36
CA ILE A 176 13.58 12.62 14.76
C ILE A 176 13.19 11.22 14.23
N PRO A 177 14.03 10.59 13.37
CA PRO A 177 13.81 9.23 12.94
C PRO A 177 13.70 8.24 14.10
N MET A 178 12.74 7.33 14.02
CA MET A 178 12.56 6.30 15.04
C MET A 178 13.70 5.27 14.99
N LYS A 179 14.29 4.97 16.15
CA LYS A 179 15.27 3.88 16.26
C LYS A 179 14.63 2.53 15.91
N PRO A 180 15.34 1.62 15.22
CA PRO A 180 14.85 0.27 14.96
C PRO A 180 14.41 -0.43 16.26
N TYR A 181 13.32 -1.21 16.18
CA TYR A 181 12.79 -2.01 17.30
C TYR A 181 12.39 -1.19 18.56
N LYS A 182 12.21 0.13 18.46
CA LYS A 182 11.74 0.96 19.59
C LYS A 182 10.37 0.52 20.12
N LYS A 183 9.49 0.00 19.25
CA LYS A 183 8.12 -0.41 19.60
C LYS A 183 7.99 -1.89 19.99
N GLY A 184 9.08 -2.65 20.01
CA GLY A 184 9.04 -4.07 20.38
C GLY A 184 10.23 -4.87 19.85
N ASP A 185 10.39 -6.07 20.40
CA ASP A 185 11.52 -6.93 20.10
C ASP A 185 11.52 -7.43 18.65
N LYS A 186 12.73 -7.72 18.15
CA LYS A 186 12.91 -8.42 16.88
C LYS A 186 12.21 -9.80 16.94
N PRO A 187 11.38 -10.17 15.95
CA PRO A 187 10.74 -11.47 15.93
C PRO A 187 11.77 -12.61 16.03
N LYS A 188 11.47 -13.60 16.87
CA LYS A 188 12.27 -14.82 16.98
C LYS A 188 11.83 -15.82 15.92
N ILE A 189 12.80 -16.35 15.18
CA ILE A 189 12.56 -17.39 14.17
C ILE A 189 12.31 -18.71 14.89
N LYS A 190 11.20 -19.38 14.58
CA LYS A 190 10.84 -20.73 15.05
C LYS A 190 11.09 -21.72 13.92
N ALA A 191 11.99 -22.69 14.11
CA ALA A 191 12.36 -23.66 13.07
C ALA A 191 11.16 -24.42 12.46
N SER A 192 10.05 -24.55 13.22
CA SER A 192 8.76 -25.12 12.82
C SER A 192 8.18 -24.55 11.52
N TYR A 193 8.59 -23.35 11.08
CA TYR A 193 8.12 -22.79 9.81
C TYR A 193 8.46 -23.69 8.60
N LYS A 194 9.52 -24.50 8.70
CA LYS A 194 9.95 -25.43 7.65
C LYS A 194 9.00 -26.62 7.52
N ASP A 195 8.39 -27.04 8.62
CA ASP A 195 7.54 -28.22 8.69
C ASP A 195 6.07 -27.92 8.35
N LYS A 196 5.70 -26.64 8.27
CA LYS A 196 4.32 -26.25 7.94
C LYS A 196 4.01 -26.54 6.47
N PRO A 197 2.83 -27.11 6.19
CA PRO A 197 2.44 -27.50 4.84
C PRO A 197 2.41 -26.29 3.90
N ILE A 198 3.01 -26.46 2.72
CA ILE A 198 2.95 -25.48 1.65
C ILE A 198 1.67 -25.75 0.87
N ASN A 199 0.76 -24.78 0.82
CA ASN A 199 -0.35 -24.86 -0.10
C ASN A 199 0.17 -24.67 -1.53
N THR A 200 0.16 -25.75 -2.30
CA THR A 200 0.57 -25.78 -3.72
C THR A 200 -0.58 -25.50 -4.68
N LYS A 201 -1.82 -25.37 -4.18
CA LYS A 201 -2.98 -25.06 -5.01
C LYS A 201 -3.00 -23.58 -5.34
N ASN A 202 -3.23 -23.27 -6.62
CA ASN A 202 -3.46 -21.91 -7.04
C ASN A 202 -4.73 -21.37 -6.37
N PRO A 203 -4.70 -20.17 -5.77
CA PRO A 203 -5.88 -19.56 -5.20
C PRO A 203 -6.92 -19.33 -6.31
N LYS A 204 -8.17 -19.70 -6.04
CA LYS A 204 -9.29 -19.37 -6.93
C LYS A 204 -9.68 -17.92 -6.67
N TRP A 205 -9.77 -17.14 -7.75
CA TRP A 205 -10.35 -15.80 -7.70
C TRP A 205 -11.82 -15.89 -7.25
N SER A 206 -12.22 -15.07 -6.29
CA SER A 206 -13.60 -15.01 -5.78
C SER A 206 -14.57 -14.36 -6.78
N ARG A 207 -14.05 -13.56 -7.73
CA ARG A 207 -14.84 -12.86 -8.75
C ARG A 207 -14.41 -13.21 -10.19
N PRO A 208 -14.43 -14.49 -10.60
CA PRO A 208 -13.92 -14.89 -11.91
C PRO A 208 -14.77 -14.36 -13.08
N LYS A 209 -16.03 -13.99 -12.83
CA LYS A 209 -16.98 -13.47 -13.83
C LYS A 209 -17.09 -11.94 -13.85
N HIS A 210 -16.55 -11.25 -12.84
CA HIS A 210 -16.66 -9.79 -12.77
C HIS A 210 -15.71 -9.14 -13.76
N LYS A 211 -16.21 -8.17 -14.51
CA LYS A 211 -15.43 -7.43 -15.50
C LYS A 211 -15.66 -5.94 -15.28
N ILE A 212 -14.60 -5.19 -15.48
CA ILE A 212 -14.61 -3.73 -15.43
C ILE A 212 -14.23 -3.28 -16.83
N GLU A 213 -15.12 -2.54 -17.49
CA GLU A 213 -14.97 -2.20 -18.91
C GLU A 213 -13.68 -1.43 -19.18
N ARG A 214 -13.38 -0.39 -18.39
CA ARG A 214 -12.12 0.38 -18.49
C ARG A 214 -10.87 -0.51 -18.39
N ASN A 215 -10.91 -1.53 -17.53
CA ASN A 215 -9.78 -2.45 -17.36
C ASN A 215 -9.60 -3.35 -18.58
N GLU A 216 -10.69 -3.84 -19.18
CA GLU A 216 -10.64 -4.66 -20.39
C GLU A 216 -10.19 -3.84 -21.61
N LEU A 217 -10.59 -2.57 -21.71
CA LEU A 217 -10.15 -1.66 -22.76
C LEU A 217 -8.63 -1.40 -22.67
N ALA A 218 -8.14 -1.02 -21.49
CA ALA A 218 -6.71 -0.79 -21.25
C ALA A 218 -5.89 -2.07 -21.54
N LYS A 219 -6.41 -3.24 -21.16
CA LYS A 219 -5.78 -4.53 -21.46
C LYS A 219 -5.68 -4.81 -22.97
N LYS A 220 -6.70 -4.43 -23.76
CA LYS A 220 -6.65 -4.54 -25.22
C LYS A 220 -5.60 -3.59 -25.80
N LYS A 221 -5.62 -2.31 -25.42
CA LYS A 221 -4.63 -1.29 -25.81
C LYS A 221 -3.20 -1.75 -25.49
N SER A 222 -2.96 -2.22 -24.28
CA SER A 222 -1.64 -2.74 -23.84
C SER A 222 -1.19 -3.96 -24.65
N ARG A 223 -2.11 -4.85 -25.05
CA ARG A 223 -1.77 -6.01 -25.91
C ARG A 223 -1.34 -5.59 -27.31
N GLU A 224 -1.94 -4.53 -27.85
CA GLU A 224 -1.56 -3.98 -29.16
C GLU A 224 -0.16 -3.37 -29.10
N VAL A 225 0.12 -2.55 -28.09
CA VAL A 225 1.46 -2.00 -27.83
C VAL A 225 2.51 -3.10 -27.63
N ARG A 226 2.17 -4.20 -26.95
CA ARG A 226 3.09 -5.34 -26.77
C ARG A 226 3.41 -6.07 -28.06
N LYS A 227 2.57 -6.02 -29.09
CA LYS A 227 2.88 -6.64 -30.39
C LYS A 227 3.99 -5.89 -31.12
N SER A 228 4.10 -4.58 -30.91
CA SER A 228 5.18 -3.75 -31.45
C SER A 228 6.36 -3.59 -30.49
N PHE A 229 6.27 -4.13 -29.27
CA PHE A 229 7.35 -4.08 -28.29
C PHE A 229 8.43 -5.12 -28.61
N GLU A 230 9.59 -4.64 -29.06
CA GLU A 230 10.80 -5.45 -29.08
C GLU A 230 11.54 -5.32 -27.74
N PRO A 231 11.65 -6.38 -26.93
CA PRO A 231 12.41 -6.32 -25.69
C PRO A 231 13.87 -5.99 -26.01
N ARG A 232 14.47 -5.07 -25.25
CA ARG A 232 15.92 -4.86 -25.32
C ARG A 232 16.64 -6.19 -25.13
N LYS A 233 17.45 -6.59 -26.11
CA LYS A 233 18.38 -7.72 -25.97
C LYS A 233 19.42 -7.31 -24.94
N VAL A 234 19.28 -7.81 -23.71
CA VAL A 234 20.30 -7.65 -22.67
C VAL A 234 21.46 -8.56 -23.04
N VAL A 235 22.48 -8.01 -23.68
CA VAL A 235 23.77 -8.68 -23.83
C VAL A 235 24.49 -8.53 -22.49
N SER A 236 24.97 -9.65 -21.95
CA SER A 236 25.58 -9.77 -20.62
C SER A 236 26.43 -8.55 -20.22
N VAL A 237 26.21 -8.05 -19.00
CA VAL A 237 27.13 -7.12 -18.36
C VAL A 237 28.45 -7.88 -18.18
N LYS A 238 29.55 -7.39 -18.78
CA LYS A 238 30.89 -7.91 -18.50
C LYS A 238 31.06 -7.90 -16.98
N LYS A 239 31.35 -9.07 -16.38
CA LYS A 239 31.76 -9.16 -14.98
C LYS A 239 32.91 -8.17 -14.76
N LEU A 240 32.69 -7.20 -13.87
CA LEU A 240 33.76 -6.42 -13.26
C LEU A 240 34.58 -7.32 -12.32
#